data_AF-A0A286C5T4-F1
#
_entry.id   AF-A0A286C5T4-F1
#
_cell.length_a   1.000
_cell.length_b   1.000
_cell.length_c   1.000
_cell.angle_alpha   90.00
_cell.angle_beta   90.00
_cell.angle_gamma   90.00
#
_symmetry.space_group_name_H-M   'P 1'
#
loop_
_entity.id
_entity.type
_entity.pdbx_description
1 polymer ?
#
loop_
_entity_poly.entity_id
_entity_poly.type
_entity_poly.pdbx_seq_one_letter_code
_entity_poly.pdbx_strand_id
1 'polypeptide(L)'
;MASGNPACRRLYLSLLGWHNLLSCAVDEPGALIAAATVIFLRELQFWRGFRARSGTGQGAIVNSWWQEIVNMLVSEFSDLPSATEFARTTLRLAIAAALGGILGLEREHRGKAAGVRTHMLVAVGAALFVLIPQQMHMSDDALSRVIQGVVTGVGFLGAGTILKSTSEETVKGLTTAAGLWLTAAIGIAAGLGREASAVLCTVLALIILHLLPKVWSRTGRE
;
A
#
# COMPACT_ATOMS: atom_id res chain seq x y z
N MET A 1 -32.44 -17.55 -32.49
CA MET A 1 -31.06 -17.98 -32.17
C MET A 1 -30.72 -17.45 -30.77
N ALA A 2 -30.40 -18.37 -29.85
CA ALA A 2 -30.01 -18.20 -28.42
C ALA A 2 -30.85 -17.22 -27.57
N SER A 3 -32.02 -17.66 -27.09
CA SER A 3 -32.25 -18.25 -25.75
C SER A 3 -32.29 -17.25 -24.59
N GLY A 4 -33.47 -16.65 -24.38
CA GLY A 4 -34.35 -16.80 -23.20
C GLY A 4 -33.79 -17.08 -21.79
N ASN A 5 -32.54 -16.77 -21.46
CA ASN A 5 -32.04 -16.89 -20.09
C ASN A 5 -32.07 -15.53 -19.37
N PRO A 6 -32.92 -15.35 -18.34
CA PRO A 6 -33.01 -14.09 -17.59
C PRO A 6 -31.71 -13.73 -16.86
N ALA A 7 -30.74 -14.64 -16.73
CA ALA A 7 -29.41 -14.36 -16.19
C ALA A 7 -28.53 -13.58 -17.19
N CYS A 8 -28.60 -13.89 -18.49
CA CYS A 8 -27.80 -13.23 -19.50
C CYS A 8 -28.28 -11.78 -19.75
N ARG A 9 -29.61 -11.57 -19.71
CA ARG A 9 -30.21 -10.23 -19.75
C ARG A 9 -29.84 -9.38 -18.53
N ARG A 10 -29.68 -10.00 -17.35
CA ARG A 10 -29.22 -9.34 -16.11
C ARG A 10 -27.75 -8.94 -16.18
N LEU A 11 -26.92 -9.79 -16.78
CA LEU A 11 -25.49 -9.49 -16.96
C LEU A 11 -25.27 -8.32 -17.94
N TYR A 12 -26.02 -8.30 -19.05
CA TYR A 12 -25.95 -7.22 -20.03
C TYR A 12 -26.44 -5.87 -19.47
N LEU A 13 -27.53 -5.87 -18.68
CA LEU A 13 -28.00 -4.68 -17.98
C LEU A 13 -27.05 -4.23 -16.86
N SER A 14 -26.35 -5.17 -16.19
CA SER A 14 -25.30 -4.79 -15.24
C SER A 14 -24.14 -4.12 -15.95
N LEU A 15 -23.65 -4.65 -17.08
CA LEU A 15 -22.51 -4.11 -17.82
C LEU A 15 -22.77 -2.72 -18.42
N LEU A 16 -24.00 -2.44 -18.88
CA LEU A 16 -24.40 -1.10 -19.32
C LEU A 16 -24.45 -0.07 -18.17
N GLY A 17 -24.72 -0.50 -16.93
CA GLY A 17 -24.67 0.35 -15.74
C GLY A 17 -23.25 0.83 -15.38
N TRP A 18 -22.20 0.08 -15.74
CA TRP A 18 -20.81 0.43 -15.45
C TRP A 18 -20.25 1.53 -16.36
N HIS A 19 -20.73 1.64 -17.59
CA HIS A 19 -20.28 2.71 -18.50
C HIS A 19 -20.71 4.10 -18.00
N ASN A 20 -21.90 4.22 -17.38
CA ASN A 20 -22.36 5.48 -16.79
C ASN A 20 -21.72 5.79 -15.42
N LEU A 21 -21.29 4.77 -14.66
CA LEU A 21 -20.60 4.96 -13.37
C LEU A 21 -19.15 5.44 -13.54
N LEU A 22 -18.46 5.03 -14.62
CA LEU A 22 -17.11 5.51 -14.91
C LEU A 22 -17.08 6.98 -15.36
N SER A 23 -18.14 7.47 -16.00
CA SER A 23 -18.25 8.89 -16.37
C SER A 23 -18.55 9.83 -15.19
N CYS A 24 -19.05 9.31 -14.05
CA CYS A 24 -19.30 10.09 -12.84
C CYS A 24 -18.14 10.07 -11.83
N ALA A 25 -17.10 9.25 -12.04
CA ALA A 25 -16.06 8.99 -11.05
C ALA A 25 -14.91 10.04 -11.00
N VAL A 26 -15.03 11.14 -11.75
CA VAL A 26 -13.96 12.16 -11.83
C VAL A 26 -14.13 13.31 -10.83
N ASP A 27 -15.33 13.50 -10.23
CA ASP A 27 -15.63 14.72 -9.47
C ASP A 27 -15.87 14.59 -7.95
N GLU A 28 -15.79 13.38 -7.35
CA GLU A 28 -16.10 13.19 -5.91
C GLU A 28 -15.06 12.34 -5.16
N PRO A 29 -14.37 12.89 -4.13
CA PRO A 29 -13.33 12.19 -3.36
C PRO A 29 -13.85 11.00 -2.51
N GLY A 30 -15.17 10.79 -2.43
CA GLY A 30 -15.81 9.66 -1.75
C GLY A 30 -15.87 8.35 -2.56
N ALA A 31 -15.63 8.39 -3.87
CA ALA A 31 -15.81 7.22 -4.74
C ALA A 31 -14.78 6.10 -4.49
N LEU A 32 -13.57 6.46 -4.03
CA LEU A 32 -12.52 5.49 -3.67
C LEU A 32 -12.84 4.71 -2.38
N ILE A 33 -13.52 5.35 -1.43
CA ILE A 33 -13.98 4.71 -0.19
C ILE A 33 -15.10 3.73 -0.52
N ALA A 34 -16.08 4.13 -1.35
CA ALA A 34 -17.15 3.25 -1.80
C ALA A 34 -16.61 2.02 -2.57
N ALA A 35 -15.61 2.20 -3.43
CA ALA A 35 -14.97 1.09 -4.14
C ALA A 35 -14.25 0.12 -3.20
N ALA A 36 -13.52 0.62 -2.20
CA ALA A 36 -12.85 -0.21 -1.19
C ALA A 36 -13.85 -0.96 -0.29
N THR A 37 -14.95 -0.29 0.10
CA THR A 37 -16.04 -0.91 0.86
C THR A 37 -16.75 -1.99 0.05
N VAL A 38 -17.00 -1.80 -1.25
CA VAL A 38 -17.61 -2.82 -2.12
C VAL A 38 -16.71 -4.04 -2.30
N ILE A 39 -15.39 -3.86 -2.39
CA ILE A 39 -14.42 -4.97 -2.44
C ILE A 39 -14.43 -5.76 -1.13
N PHE A 40 -14.47 -5.08 0.01
CA PHE A 40 -14.55 -5.70 1.35
C PHE A 40 -15.91 -6.39 1.61
N LEU A 41 -17.02 -5.81 1.13
CA LEU A 41 -18.36 -6.40 1.24
C LEU A 41 -18.56 -7.63 0.34
N ARG A 42 -17.83 -7.72 -0.79
CA ARG A 42 -17.86 -8.89 -1.68
C ARG A 42 -17.22 -10.13 -1.04
N GLU A 43 -16.19 -9.96 -0.22
CA GLU A 43 -15.59 -11.03 0.61
C GLU A 43 -16.55 -11.49 1.74
N LEU A 44 -17.33 -10.58 2.32
CA LEU A 44 -18.34 -10.94 3.33
C LEU A 44 -19.54 -11.74 2.77
N GLN A 45 -19.88 -11.58 1.48
CA GLN A 45 -20.93 -12.39 0.86
C GLN A 45 -20.51 -13.85 0.62
N PHE A 46 -19.21 -14.12 0.42
CA PHE A 46 -18.67 -15.48 0.38
C PHE A 46 -18.90 -16.22 1.71
N TRP A 47 -18.82 -15.50 2.84
CA TRP A 47 -19.05 -16.05 4.18
C TRP A 47 -20.53 -16.29 4.53
N ARG A 48 -21.47 -15.60 3.87
CA ARG A 48 -22.92 -15.85 4.10
C ARG A 48 -23.37 -17.22 3.60
N GLY A 49 -22.66 -17.83 2.65
CA GLY A 49 -22.92 -19.20 2.18
C GLY A 49 -22.56 -20.28 3.21
N PHE A 50 -21.67 -19.99 4.16
CA PHE A 50 -21.21 -20.98 5.16
C PHE A 50 -22.15 -21.09 6.37
N ARG A 51 -22.99 -20.08 6.63
CA ARG A 51 -23.90 -20.03 7.80
C ARG A 51 -25.13 -20.94 7.69
N ALA A 52 -25.40 -21.56 6.53
CA ALA A 52 -26.61 -22.36 6.33
C ALA A 52 -26.53 -23.82 6.87
N ARG A 53 -25.49 -24.20 7.64
CA ARG A 53 -25.24 -25.60 8.01
C ARG A 53 -25.15 -25.94 9.51
N SER A 54 -25.41 -25.03 10.44
CA SER A 54 -25.41 -25.35 11.87
C SER A 54 -26.80 -25.18 12.49
N GLY A 55 -27.32 -26.31 12.99
CA GLY A 55 -28.67 -26.48 13.53
C GLY A 55 -28.94 -25.76 14.86
N THR A 56 -30.24 -25.65 15.12
CA THR A 56 -30.97 -24.97 16.18
C THR A 56 -30.73 -25.55 17.59
N GLY A 57 -30.53 -24.68 18.59
CA GLY A 57 -30.60 -25.07 20.01
C GLY A 57 -29.81 -24.25 21.04
N GLN A 58 -29.12 -23.18 20.64
CA GLN A 58 -28.14 -22.49 21.50
C GLN A 58 -28.21 -20.97 21.31
N GLY A 59 -29.39 -20.37 21.49
CA GLY A 59 -29.63 -18.96 21.14
C GLY A 59 -29.23 -17.95 22.22
N ALA A 60 -29.53 -18.21 23.50
CA ALA A 60 -29.49 -17.16 24.53
C ALA A 60 -28.09 -16.86 25.11
N ILE A 61 -27.31 -17.89 25.48
CA ILE A 61 -25.94 -17.71 26.03
C ILE A 61 -24.94 -17.29 24.94
N VAL A 62 -25.16 -17.79 23.72
CA VAL A 62 -24.36 -17.45 22.54
C VAL A 62 -24.52 -15.97 22.21
N ASN A 63 -25.71 -15.40 22.35
CA ASN A 63 -25.94 -13.98 22.10
C ASN A 63 -25.18 -13.06 23.07
N SER A 64 -25.02 -13.39 24.37
CA SER A 64 -24.28 -12.53 25.31
C SER A 64 -22.77 -12.58 25.09
N TRP A 65 -22.21 -13.78 24.89
CA TRP A 65 -20.78 -13.97 24.63
C TRP A 65 -20.35 -13.38 23.28
N TRP A 66 -21.18 -13.51 22.23
CA TRP A 66 -20.89 -12.87 20.95
C TRP A 66 -20.99 -11.35 21.05
N GLN A 67 -21.92 -10.81 21.83
CA GLN A 67 -21.99 -9.36 22.05
C GLN A 67 -20.74 -8.87 22.78
N GLU A 68 -20.24 -9.59 23.78
CA GLU A 68 -18.99 -9.25 24.47
C GLU A 68 -17.77 -9.33 23.55
N ILE A 69 -17.63 -10.41 22.77
CA ILE A 69 -16.52 -10.56 21.81
C ILE A 69 -16.60 -9.48 20.72
N VAL A 70 -17.80 -9.22 20.19
CA VAL A 70 -17.99 -8.18 19.16
C VAL A 70 -17.76 -6.80 19.75
N ASN A 71 -18.21 -6.51 20.96
CA ASN A 71 -17.97 -5.23 21.62
C ASN A 71 -16.49 -5.03 21.95
N MET A 72 -15.77 -6.10 22.34
CA MET A 72 -14.32 -6.09 22.56
C MET A 72 -13.55 -5.87 21.26
N LEU A 73 -13.95 -6.54 20.17
CA LEU A 73 -13.37 -6.31 18.84
C LEU A 73 -13.67 -4.90 18.33
N VAL A 74 -14.90 -4.44 18.47
CA VAL A 74 -15.32 -3.08 18.05
C VAL A 74 -14.63 -2.01 18.88
N SER A 75 -14.38 -2.24 20.18
CA SER A 75 -13.58 -1.32 21.00
C SER A 75 -12.11 -1.31 20.59
N GLU A 76 -11.55 -2.44 20.17
CA GLU A 76 -10.16 -2.50 19.66
C GLU A 76 -10.02 -1.77 18.31
N PHE A 77 -11.03 -1.83 17.46
CA PHE A 77 -11.07 -1.07 16.19
C PHE A 77 -11.55 0.38 16.35
N SER A 78 -11.88 0.81 17.58
CA SER A 78 -12.33 2.19 17.87
C SER A 78 -11.20 3.22 17.97
N ASP A 79 -9.94 2.78 17.84
CA ASP A 79 -8.72 3.60 17.78
C ASP A 79 -8.68 4.62 16.62
N LEU A 80 -9.68 4.62 15.73
CA LEU A 80 -9.91 5.62 14.69
C LEU A 80 -11.16 6.45 15.04
N PRO A 81 -11.11 7.32 16.07
CA PRO A 81 -12.28 7.96 16.67
C PRO A 81 -12.94 9.00 15.76
N SER A 82 -12.27 9.42 14.66
CA SER A 82 -12.81 10.39 13.71
C SER A 82 -12.59 9.99 12.23
N ALA A 83 -13.63 10.14 11.41
CA ALA A 83 -13.56 9.89 9.96
C ALA A 83 -12.42 10.68 9.28
N THR A 84 -12.07 11.84 9.82
CA THR A 84 -10.99 12.71 9.35
C THR A 84 -9.60 12.12 9.61
N GLU A 85 -9.36 11.52 10.77
CA GLU A 85 -8.07 10.89 11.10
C GLU A 85 -7.85 9.62 10.29
N PHE A 86 -8.91 8.84 10.11
CA PHE A 86 -8.88 7.68 9.21
C PHE A 86 -8.55 8.13 7.79
N ALA A 87 -9.28 9.11 7.24
CA ALA A 87 -9.03 9.64 5.90
C ALA A 87 -7.60 10.18 5.73
N ARG A 88 -7.07 10.91 6.73
CA ARG A 88 -5.70 11.43 6.72
C ARG A 88 -4.67 10.28 6.72
N THR A 89 -4.88 9.27 7.55
CA THR A 89 -3.99 8.11 7.65
C THR A 89 -3.98 7.33 6.34
N THR A 90 -5.17 7.01 5.82
CA THR A 90 -5.32 6.33 4.53
C THR A 90 -4.67 7.13 3.40
N LEU A 91 -4.85 8.45 3.37
CA LEU A 91 -4.24 9.31 2.36
C LEU A 91 -2.72 9.28 2.43
N ARG A 92 -2.11 9.41 3.61
CA ARG A 92 -0.65 9.35 3.78
C ARG A 92 -0.08 8.00 3.34
N LEU A 93 -0.73 6.90 3.72
CA LEU A 93 -0.32 5.57 3.31
C LEU A 93 -0.50 5.34 1.80
N ALA A 94 -1.57 5.88 1.21
CA ALA A 94 -1.80 5.82 -0.23
C ALA A 94 -0.76 6.63 -1.01
N ILE A 95 -0.38 7.83 -0.53
CA ILE A 95 0.69 8.63 -1.14
C ILE A 95 2.02 7.89 -1.03
N ALA A 96 2.35 7.34 0.14
CA ALA A 96 3.56 6.53 0.31
C ALA A 96 3.60 5.35 -0.67
N ALA A 97 2.48 4.61 -0.78
CA ALA A 97 2.35 3.50 -1.72
C ALA A 97 2.51 3.95 -3.18
N ALA A 98 1.89 5.07 -3.57
CA ALA A 98 1.97 5.60 -4.92
C ALA A 98 3.40 6.04 -5.27
N LEU A 99 4.06 6.82 -4.41
CA LEU A 99 5.42 7.30 -4.64
C LEU A 99 6.45 6.14 -4.67
N GLY A 100 6.34 5.21 -3.72
CA GLY A 100 7.14 3.98 -3.74
C GLY A 100 6.88 3.14 -4.99
N GLY A 101 5.61 3.01 -5.40
CA GLY A 101 5.21 2.31 -6.61
C GLY A 101 5.80 2.92 -7.88
N ILE A 102 5.80 4.26 -8.01
CA ILE A 102 6.41 4.97 -9.14
C ILE A 102 7.91 4.65 -9.25
N LEU A 103 8.63 4.64 -8.12
CA LEU A 103 10.03 4.26 -8.10
C LEU A 103 10.23 2.79 -8.51
N GLY A 104 9.42 1.89 -7.95
CA GLY A 104 9.46 0.47 -8.26
C GLY A 104 9.09 0.14 -9.71
N LEU A 105 8.19 0.91 -10.34
CA LEU A 105 7.81 0.76 -11.75
C LEU A 105 9.01 1.02 -12.65
N GLU A 106 9.74 2.09 -12.37
CA GLU A 106 10.93 2.44 -13.12
C GLU A 106 12.03 1.37 -12.97
N ARG A 107 12.16 0.77 -11.77
CA ARG A 107 13.09 -0.35 -11.52
C ARG A 107 12.68 -1.64 -12.23
N GLU A 108 11.40 -1.99 -12.17
CA GLU A 108 10.84 -3.20 -12.79
C GLU A 108 10.93 -3.13 -14.32
N HIS A 109 10.61 -1.97 -14.91
CA HIS A 109 10.79 -1.72 -16.35
C HIS A 109 12.23 -1.87 -16.83
N ARG A 110 13.23 -1.62 -15.97
CA ARG A 110 14.65 -1.82 -16.28
C ARG A 110 15.18 -3.22 -15.93
N GLY A 111 14.29 -4.15 -15.55
CA GLY A 111 14.65 -5.51 -15.17
C GLY A 111 15.58 -5.56 -13.95
N LYS A 112 15.51 -4.57 -13.05
CA LYS A 112 16.32 -4.55 -11.83
C LYS A 112 15.70 -5.39 -10.73
N ALA A 113 16.52 -5.85 -9.80
CA ALA A 113 16.06 -6.52 -8.60
C ALA A 113 15.18 -5.57 -7.76
N ALA A 114 14.19 -6.13 -7.06
CA ALA A 114 13.12 -5.45 -6.33
C ALA A 114 12.25 -4.54 -7.22
N GLY A 115 11.03 -5.01 -7.52
CA GLY A 115 10.06 -4.32 -8.38
C GLY A 115 9.07 -3.43 -7.62
N VAL A 116 7.92 -3.19 -8.25
CA VAL A 116 6.85 -2.31 -7.76
C VAL A 116 6.37 -2.73 -6.37
N ARG A 117 6.03 -4.01 -6.20
CA ARG A 117 5.47 -4.53 -4.94
C ARG A 117 6.40 -4.32 -3.76
N THR A 118 7.71 -4.52 -3.95
CA THR A 118 8.70 -4.34 -2.90
C THR A 118 8.80 -2.88 -2.48
N HIS A 119 8.87 -1.97 -3.45
CA HIS A 119 8.99 -0.53 -3.15
C HIS A 119 7.71 0.02 -2.49
N MET A 120 6.52 -0.42 -2.93
CA MET A 120 5.25 -0.06 -2.29
C MET A 120 5.21 -0.51 -0.82
N LEU A 121 5.55 -1.77 -0.53
CA LEU A 121 5.50 -2.30 0.84
C LEU A 121 6.53 -1.64 1.76
N VAL A 122 7.74 -1.36 1.26
CA VAL A 122 8.77 -0.65 2.03
C VAL A 122 8.32 0.77 2.36
N ALA A 123 7.76 1.51 1.38
CA ALA A 123 7.28 2.87 1.61
C ALA A 123 6.11 2.91 2.61
N VAL A 124 5.12 2.02 2.46
CA VAL A 124 3.96 1.93 3.37
C VAL A 124 4.39 1.54 4.78
N GLY A 125 5.24 0.52 4.92
CA GLY A 125 5.74 0.09 6.23
C GLY A 125 6.52 1.19 6.94
N ALA A 126 7.41 1.88 6.22
CA ALA A 126 8.18 3.00 6.76
C ALA A 126 7.29 4.19 7.16
N ALA A 127 6.25 4.49 6.36
CA ALA A 127 5.25 5.50 6.70
C ALA A 127 4.49 5.14 7.98
N LEU A 128 4.05 3.89 8.11
CA LEU A 128 3.30 3.41 9.27
C LEU A 128 4.12 3.50 10.56
N PHE A 129 5.40 3.13 10.51
CA PHE A 129 6.28 3.17 11.67
C PHE A 129 6.48 4.56 12.25
N VAL A 130 6.39 5.63 11.45
CA VAL A 130 6.51 7.01 11.94
C VAL A 130 5.15 7.67 12.19
N LEU A 131 4.12 7.25 11.46
CA LEU A 131 2.78 7.79 11.58
C LEU A 131 2.15 7.45 12.94
N ILE A 132 2.26 6.20 13.40
CA ILE A 132 1.65 5.77 14.68
C ILE A 132 2.28 6.52 15.87
N PRO A 133 3.62 6.54 16.06
CA PRO A 133 4.25 7.33 17.11
C PRO A 133 3.91 8.83 17.06
N GLN A 134 3.78 9.40 15.86
CA GLN A 134 3.40 10.79 15.68
C GLN A 134 1.96 11.07 16.16
N GLN A 135 1.02 10.15 15.88
CA GLN A 135 -0.36 10.24 16.39
C GLN A 135 -0.44 10.08 17.91
N MET A 136 0.45 9.28 18.48
CA MET A 136 0.59 9.14 19.93
C MET A 136 1.32 10.31 20.60
N HIS A 137 1.65 11.38 19.85
CA HIS A 137 2.38 12.55 20.32
C HIS A 137 3.69 12.21 21.06
N MET A 138 4.39 11.16 20.60
CA MET A 138 5.68 10.79 21.16
C MET A 138 6.71 11.91 20.96
N SER A 139 7.66 12.02 21.88
CA SER A 139 8.72 13.03 21.79
C SER A 139 9.59 12.85 20.53
N ASP A 140 10.19 13.93 20.06
CA ASP A 140 11.08 13.93 18.89
C ASP A 140 12.26 12.95 19.06
N ASP A 141 12.77 12.79 20.29
CA ASP A 141 13.81 11.80 20.61
C ASP A 141 13.32 10.37 20.41
N ALA A 142 12.08 10.08 20.81
CA ALA A 142 11.50 8.74 20.65
C ALA A 142 11.21 8.45 19.17
N LEU A 143 10.67 9.42 18.44
CA LEU A 143 10.45 9.32 17.00
C LEU A 143 11.78 9.14 16.24
N SER A 144 12.83 9.84 16.64
CA SER A 144 14.17 9.71 16.05
C SER A 144 14.73 8.29 16.22
N ARG A 145 14.51 7.65 17.38
CA ARG A 145 14.90 6.24 17.59
C ARG A 145 14.11 5.28 16.70
N VAL A 146 12.82 5.54 16.49
CA VAL A 146 12.01 4.74 15.55
C VAL A 146 12.56 4.88 14.13
N ILE A 147 12.85 6.10 13.68
CA ILE A 147 13.45 6.36 12.36
C ILE A 147 14.78 5.62 12.21
N GLN A 148 15.67 5.67 13.22
CA GLN A 148 16.93 4.93 13.22
C GLN A 148 16.71 3.42 13.08
N GLY A 149 15.70 2.87 13.76
CA GLY A 149 15.28 1.48 13.64
C GLY A 149 14.82 1.12 12.23
N VAL A 150 13.97 1.95 11.61
CA VAL A 150 13.50 1.76 10.22
C VAL A 150 14.68 1.80 9.24
N VAL A 151 15.57 2.78 9.35
CA VAL A 151 16.76 2.91 8.49
C VAL A 151 17.66 1.68 8.61
N THR A 152 17.85 1.17 9.83
CA THR A 152 18.64 -0.04 10.08
C THR A 152 17.98 -1.29 9.47
N GLY A 153 16.67 -1.47 9.68
CA GLY A 153 15.92 -2.60 9.15
C GLY A 153 15.90 -2.65 7.62
N VAL A 154 15.73 -1.50 6.97
CA VAL A 154 15.77 -1.41 5.51
C VAL A 154 17.19 -1.63 4.98
N GLY A 155 18.22 -1.24 5.74
CA GLY A 155 19.61 -1.58 5.44
C GLY A 155 19.84 -3.10 5.31
N PHE A 156 19.19 -3.90 6.16
CA PHE A 156 19.23 -5.36 6.08
C PHE A 156 18.55 -5.90 4.81
N LEU A 157 17.40 -5.34 4.42
CA LEU A 157 16.75 -5.67 3.15
C LEU A 157 17.65 -5.32 1.95
N GLY A 158 18.30 -4.15 2.01
CA GLY A 158 19.26 -3.71 0.99
C GLY A 158 20.43 -4.68 0.84
N ALA A 159 21.04 -5.11 1.95
CA ALA A 159 22.11 -6.11 1.95
C ALA A 159 21.68 -7.42 1.28
N GLY A 160 20.44 -7.88 1.51
CA GLY A 160 19.88 -9.07 0.86
C GLY A 160 19.71 -8.95 -0.66
N THR A 161 19.71 -7.73 -1.22
CA THR A 161 19.65 -7.51 -2.68
C THR A 161 21.01 -7.43 -3.34
N ILE A 162 22.10 -7.36 -2.56
CA ILE A 162 23.46 -7.28 -3.07
C ILE A 162 23.97 -8.70 -3.30
N LEU A 163 24.19 -9.06 -4.56
CA LEU A 163 24.69 -10.37 -4.95
C LEU A 163 26.09 -10.23 -5.53
N LYS A 164 27.03 -11.03 -5.00
CA LYS A 164 28.36 -11.22 -5.57
C LYS A 164 28.32 -12.41 -6.51
N SER A 165 28.55 -12.21 -7.81
CA SER A 165 28.69 -13.33 -8.74
C SER A 165 29.98 -14.07 -8.42
N THR A 166 29.96 -15.40 -8.36
CA THR A 166 31.16 -16.21 -8.09
C THR A 166 32.11 -16.22 -9.29
N SER A 167 31.62 -15.89 -10.49
CA SER A 167 32.35 -15.94 -11.76
C SER A 167 32.88 -14.58 -12.25
N GLU A 168 32.41 -13.46 -11.69
CA GLU A 168 32.89 -12.12 -12.03
C GLU A 168 33.18 -11.35 -10.73
N GLU A 169 34.25 -10.56 -10.69
CA GLU A 169 34.52 -9.63 -9.57
C GLU A 169 33.49 -8.47 -9.47
N THR A 170 32.35 -8.57 -10.16
CA THR A 170 31.33 -7.53 -10.24
C THR A 170 30.24 -7.72 -9.18
N VAL A 171 30.08 -6.71 -8.32
CA VAL A 171 29.00 -6.66 -7.31
C VAL A 171 27.73 -6.11 -7.96
N LYS A 172 26.63 -6.87 -7.93
CA LYS A 172 25.33 -6.46 -8.47
C LYS A 172 24.38 -6.08 -7.33
N GLY A 173 23.43 -5.19 -7.62
CA GLY A 173 22.36 -4.83 -6.68
C GLY A 173 22.59 -3.60 -5.81
N LEU A 174 23.77 -2.94 -5.90
CA LEU A 174 24.07 -1.71 -5.14
C LEU A 174 23.01 -0.60 -5.34
N THR A 175 22.60 -0.34 -6.58
CA THR A 175 21.56 0.65 -6.88
C THR A 175 20.17 0.21 -6.43
N THR A 176 19.89 -1.10 -6.40
CA THR A 176 18.64 -1.62 -5.85
C THR A 176 18.59 -1.40 -4.35
N ALA A 177 19.68 -1.72 -3.63
CA ALA A 177 19.79 -1.48 -2.19
C ALA A 177 19.60 0.01 -1.85
N ALA A 178 20.28 0.90 -2.58
CA ALA A 178 20.11 2.34 -2.43
C ALA A 178 18.68 2.81 -2.77
N GLY A 179 18.04 2.20 -3.77
CA GLY A 179 16.65 2.48 -4.14
C GLY A 179 15.66 2.11 -3.03
N LEU A 180 15.81 0.93 -2.41
CA LEU A 180 14.99 0.51 -1.27
C LEU A 180 15.20 1.43 -0.06
N TRP A 181 16.43 1.81 0.22
CA TRP A 181 16.76 2.76 1.28
C TRP A 181 16.07 4.11 1.06
N LEU A 182 16.15 4.66 -0.15
CA LEU A 182 15.49 5.92 -0.49
C LEU A 182 13.96 5.81 -0.45
N THR A 183 13.42 4.66 -0.85
CA THR A 183 11.98 4.38 -0.79
C THR A 183 11.45 4.42 0.64
N ALA A 184 12.21 3.89 1.59
CA ALA A 184 11.87 3.99 3.01
C ALA A 184 11.89 5.45 3.49
N ALA A 185 12.87 6.24 3.07
CA ALA A 185 12.92 7.67 3.41
C ALA A 185 11.72 8.45 2.85
N ILE A 186 11.29 8.14 1.62
CA ILE A 186 10.07 8.71 1.02
C ILE A 186 8.84 8.30 1.83
N GLY A 187 8.75 7.03 2.23
CA GLY A 187 7.69 6.53 3.12
C GLY A 187 7.65 7.27 4.46
N ILE A 188 8.79 7.44 5.12
CA ILE A 188 8.90 8.22 6.37
C ILE A 188 8.40 9.66 6.17
N ALA A 189 8.83 10.33 5.09
CA ALA A 189 8.40 11.70 4.80
C ALA A 189 6.87 11.79 4.63
N ALA A 190 6.27 10.86 3.89
CA ALA A 190 4.81 10.78 3.73
C ALA A 190 4.09 10.46 5.05
N GLY A 191 4.61 9.50 5.83
CA GLY A 191 4.06 9.15 7.15
C GLY A 191 4.02 10.31 8.13
N LEU A 192 5.04 11.17 8.10
CA LEU A 192 5.12 12.41 8.90
C LEU A 192 4.25 13.56 8.34
N GLY A 193 3.59 13.37 7.20
CA GLY A 193 2.78 14.37 6.52
C GLY A 193 3.58 15.40 5.72
N ARG A 194 4.84 15.11 5.41
CA ARG A 194 5.74 15.97 4.61
C ARG A 194 5.64 15.61 3.12
N GLU A 195 4.43 15.66 2.57
CA GLU A 195 4.14 15.18 1.20
C GLU A 195 4.96 15.90 0.13
N ALA A 196 5.13 17.22 0.26
CA ALA A 196 5.97 17.99 -0.67
C ALA A 196 7.41 17.49 -0.69
N SER A 197 7.97 17.14 0.48
CA SER A 197 9.32 16.57 0.59
C SER A 197 9.37 15.16 0.01
N ALA A 198 8.35 14.33 0.24
CA ALA A 198 8.25 12.99 -0.31
C ALA A 198 8.20 13.01 -1.85
N VAL A 199 7.39 13.89 -2.43
CA VAL A 199 7.29 14.09 -3.89
C VAL A 199 8.60 14.60 -4.45
N LEU A 200 9.21 15.62 -3.84
CA LEU A 200 10.49 16.18 -4.29
C LEU A 200 11.60 15.11 -4.31
N CYS A 201 11.72 14.33 -3.23
CA CYS A 201 12.68 13.22 -3.16
C CYS A 201 12.42 12.17 -4.24
N THR A 202 11.15 11.85 -4.51
CA THR A 202 10.77 10.89 -5.56
C THR A 202 11.17 11.41 -6.94
N VAL A 203 10.91 12.68 -7.24
CA VAL A 203 11.29 13.30 -8.52
C VAL A 203 12.81 13.30 -8.70
N LEU A 204 13.56 13.70 -7.66
CA LEU A 204 15.02 13.67 -7.69
C LEU A 204 15.56 12.25 -7.88
N ALA A 205 14.96 11.27 -7.20
CA ALA A 205 15.29 9.86 -7.38
C ALA A 205 15.10 9.42 -8.84
N LEU A 206 13.94 9.71 -9.43
CA LEU A 206 13.66 9.37 -10.83
C LEU A 206 14.62 10.06 -11.79
N ILE A 207 14.98 11.32 -11.54
CA ILE A 207 15.99 12.04 -12.32
C ILE A 207 17.32 11.30 -12.28
N ILE A 208 17.79 10.92 -11.08
CA ILE A 208 19.05 10.20 -10.90
C ILE A 208 19.00 8.85 -11.61
N LEU A 209 17.92 8.10 -11.42
CA LEU A 209 17.76 6.76 -11.97
C LEU A 209 17.53 6.77 -13.50
N HIS A 210 16.96 7.85 -14.05
CA HIS A 210 16.60 7.94 -15.45
C HIS A 210 17.60 8.69 -16.33
N LEU A 211 18.13 9.83 -15.87
CA LEU A 211 18.99 10.69 -16.67
C LEU A 211 20.45 10.25 -16.66
N LEU A 212 21.01 9.84 -15.50
CA LEU A 212 22.44 9.48 -15.43
C LEU A 212 22.82 8.32 -16.36
N PRO A 213 22.05 7.21 -16.46
CA PRO A 213 22.39 6.14 -17.39
C PRO A 213 22.39 6.62 -18.85
N LYS A 214 21.48 7.53 -19.21
CA LYS A 214 21.40 8.09 -20.57
C LYS A 214 22.60 8.99 -20.88
N VAL A 215 23.01 9.81 -19.92
CA VAL A 215 24.21 10.65 -20.06
C VAL A 215 25.45 9.78 -20.17
N TRP A 216 25.63 8.79 -19.28
CA TRP A 216 26.80 7.91 -19.30
C TRP A 216 26.90 7.07 -20.58
N SER A 217 25.77 6.58 -21.10
CA SER A 217 25.75 5.83 -22.37
C SER A 217 26.18 6.66 -23.59
N ARG A 218 26.08 8.00 -23.50
CA ARG A 218 26.51 8.91 -24.58
C ARG A 218 28.00 9.25 -24.49
N THR A 219 28.65 9.01 -23.35
CA THR A 219 30.07 9.36 -23.12
C THR A 219 31.05 8.24 -23.45
N GLY A 220 30.59 7.14 -24.07
CA GLY A 220 31.45 6.20 -24.81
C GLY A 220 32.54 5.49 -24.01
N ARG A 221 32.17 4.56 -23.11
CA ARG A 221 33.06 3.45 -22.73
C ARG A 221 32.25 2.16 -22.70
N GLU A 222 32.59 1.31 -23.67
CA GLU A 222 32.19 -0.10 -23.83
C GLU A 222 32.63 -0.95 -22.62
#